data_AF-A0A8C9FUZ7-F1
#
_entry.id   AF-A0A8C9FUZ7-F1
#
_cell.length_a   1.000
_cell.length_b   1.000
_cell.length_c   1.000
_cell.angle_alpha   90.00
_cell.angle_beta   90.00
_cell.angle_gamma   90.00
#
_symmetry.space_group_name_H-M   'P 1'
#
loop_
_entity.id
_entity.type
_entity.pdbx_description
1 polymer ?
#
loop_
_entity_poly.entity_id
_entity_poly.type
_entity_poly.pdbx_seq_one_letter_code
_entity_poly.pdbx_strand_id
1 'polypeptide(L)' 'MSDKTPFETDMLTLTRFVMEKGRRVKGATGELTQLLNSMLTAIKAISSAVRKAGLAHM' A
#
# COMPACT_ATOMS: atom_id res chain seq x y z
N MET A 1 29.39 11.29 -20.57
CA MET A 1 28.84 9.93 -20.47
C MET A 1 27.35 10.10 -20.25
N SER A 2 26.49 9.78 -21.21
CA SER A 2 25.05 9.81 -20.97
C SER A 2 24.72 8.63 -20.05
N ASP A 3 24.20 8.89 -18.85
CA ASP A 3 23.70 7.82 -17.98
C ASP A 3 22.62 7.05 -18.73
N LYS A 4 22.95 5.81 -19.11
CA LYS A 4 22.04 4.84 -19.75
C LYS A 4 21.38 3.98 -18.68
N THR A 5 20.88 4.61 -17.61
CA THR A 5 20.05 3.89 -16.65
C THR A 5 18.70 3.57 -17.30
N PRO A 6 18.23 2.32 -17.26
CA PRO A 6 16.89 1.98 -17.71
C PRO A 6 15.85 2.82 -16.97
N PHE A 7 14.76 3.20 -17.64
CA PHE A 7 13.66 3.91 -17.00
C PHE A 7 13.08 3.05 -15.87
N GLU A 8 13.07 3.57 -14.65
CA GLU A 8 12.55 2.84 -13.48
C GLU A 8 11.02 2.81 -13.51
N THR A 9 10.47 1.62 -13.77
CA THR A 9 9.03 1.36 -13.84
C THR A 9 8.49 0.62 -12.61
N ASP A 10 9.36 0.32 -11.64
CA ASP A 10 8.96 -0.50 -10.49
C ASP A 10 8.14 0.32 -9.49
N MET A 11 6.84 0.05 -9.45
CA MET A 11 5.91 0.70 -8.52
C MET A 11 5.85 -0.07 -7.20
N LEU A 12 6.23 0.59 -6.11
CA LEU A 12 6.23 0.00 -4.78
C LEU A 12 4.93 0.31 -4.03
N THR A 13 4.11 -0.73 -3.81
CA THR A 13 2.88 -0.62 -2.99
C THR A 13 3.20 -0.70 -1.50
N LEU A 14 2.31 -0.17 -0.65
CA LEU A 14 2.48 -0.30 0.81
C LEU A 14 2.56 -1.76 1.24
N THR A 15 1.71 -2.63 0.68
CA THR A 15 1.74 -4.07 0.96
C THR A 15 3.09 -4.68 0.61
N ARG A 16 3.62 -4.39 -0.59
CA ARG A 16 4.93 -4.91 -1.01
C ARG A 16 6.06 -4.37 -0.15
N PHE A 17 6.06 -3.08 0.15
CA PHE A 17 7.05 -2.45 1.03
C PHE A 17 7.10 -3.15 2.41
N VAL A 18 5.95 -3.32 3.06
CA VAL A 18 5.89 -3.93 4.40
C VAL A 18 6.32 -5.40 4.36
N MET A 19 5.92 -6.16 3.34
CA MET A 19 6.36 -7.55 3.16
C MET A 19 7.87 -7.66 2.98
N GLU A 20 8.46 -6.82 2.12
CA GLU A 20 9.91 -6.81 1.88
C GLU A 20 10.71 -6.42 3.12
N LYS A 21 10.20 -5.48 3.92
CA LYS A 21 10.81 -5.13 5.21
C LYS A 21 10.68 -6.26 6.22
N GLY A 22 9.50 -6.87 6.33
CA GLY A 22 9.25 -8.00 7.23
C GLY A 22 10.14 -9.20 6.93
N ARG A 23 10.35 -9.54 5.65
CA ARG A 23 11.23 -10.65 5.24
C ARG A 23 12.70 -10.48 5.66
N ARG A 24 13.15 -9.25 5.92
CA ARG A 24 14.52 -8.95 6.38
C ARG A 24 14.67 -9.12 7.89
N VAL A 25 13.59 -9.29 8.64
CA VAL A 25 13.57 -9.43 10.11
C VAL A 25 13.47 -10.92 10.46
N LYS A 26 14.44 -11.44 11.23
CA LYS A 26 14.39 -12.82 11.73
C LYS A 26 13.19 -12.99 12.65
N GLY A 27 12.41 -14.06 12.43
CA GLY A 27 11.23 -14.36 13.24
C GLY A 27 9.99 -13.52 12.92
N ALA A 28 9.99 -12.75 11.83
CA ALA A 28 8.79 -12.02 11.41
C ALA A 28 7.62 -12.98 11.10
N THR A 29 6.49 -12.77 11.77
CA THR A 29 5.27 -13.58 11.66
C THR A 29 4.34 -13.12 10.53
N GLY A 30 4.48 -11.87 10.08
CA GLY A 30 3.61 -11.26 9.08
C GLY A 30 2.33 -10.64 9.64
N GLU A 31 2.12 -10.67 10.96
CA GLU A 31 0.93 -10.09 11.60
C GLU A 31 0.77 -8.59 11.33
N LEU A 32 1.89 -7.84 11.33
CA LEU A 32 1.88 -6.41 10.97
C LEU A 32 1.42 -6.20 9.52
N THR A 33 1.88 -7.04 8.58
CA THR A 33 1.44 -7.00 7.18
C THR A 33 -0.06 -7.25 7.08
N GLN A 34 -0.58 -8.24 7.83
CA GLN A 34 -2.00 -8.55 7.85
C GLN A 34 -2.82 -7.39 8.41
N LEU A 35 -2.40 -6.83 9.55
CA LEU A 35 -3.03 -5.66 10.17
C LEU A 35 -3.08 -4.47 9.19
N LEU A 36 -1.96 -4.14 8.56
CA LEU A 36 -1.88 -3.02 7.62
C LEU A 36 -2.76 -3.23 6.39
N ASN A 37 -2.85 -4.45 5.86
CA ASN A 37 -3.74 -4.75 4.73
C ASN A 37 -5.24 -4.65 5.11
N SER A 38 -5.60 -5.08 6.32
CA SER A 38 -6.96 -4.91 6.85
C SER A 38 -7.31 -3.43 7.00
N MET A 39 -6.41 -2.62 7.57
CA MET A 39 -6.59 -1.17 7.68
C MET A 39 -6.71 -0.50 6.30
N LEU A 40 -5.84 -0.86 5.34
CA LEU A 40 -5.93 -0.33 3.97
C LEU A 40 -7.30 -0.59 3.35
N THR A 41 -7.87 -1.78 3.55
CA THR A 41 -9.20 -2.13 3.04
C THR A 41 -10.27 -1.25 3.66
N ALA A 42 -10.25 -1.07 4.99
CA ALA A 42 -11.18 -0.20 5.68
C ALA A 42 -11.07 1.26 5.21
N ILE A 43 -9.85 1.79 5.10
CA ILE A 43 -9.59 3.17 4.64
C ILE A 43 -10.14 3.39 3.23
N LYS A 44 -9.91 2.44 2.30
CA LYS A 44 -10.43 2.54 0.93
C LYS A 44 -11.96 2.51 0.90
N ALA A 45 -12.59 1.67 1.72
CA ALA A 45 -14.05 1.60 1.83
C ALA A 45 -14.63 2.92 2.36
N ILE A 46 -14.06 3.47 3.44
CA ILE A 46 -14.46 4.75 4.01
C ILE A 46 -14.28 5.88 2.98
N SER A 47 -13.12 5.95 2.33
CA SER A 47 -12.85 6.95 1.29
C SER A 47 -13.88 6.90 0.16
N SER A 48 -14.23 5.69 -0.29
CA SER A 48 -15.28 5.50 -1.30
C SER A 48 -16.64 5.97 -0.81
N ALA A 49 -17.03 5.64 0.43
CA ALA A 49 -18.29 6.04 1.02
C ALA A 49 -18.40 7.57 1.17
N VAL A 50 -17.35 8.23 1.67
CA VAL A 50 -17.30 9.69 1.80
C VAL A 50 -17.42 10.37 0.44
N ARG A 51 -16.74 9.86 -0.60
CA ARG A 51 -16.85 10.41 -1.95
C ARG A 51 -18.27 10.27 -2.53
N LYS A 52 -18.95 9.16 -2.27
CA LYS A 52 -20.36 8.96 -2.67
C LYS A 52 -21.30 9.88 -1.91
N ALA A 53 -21.07 10.08 -0.61
CA ALA A 53 -21.88 11.00 0.20
C ALA A 53 -21.80 12.45 -0.33
N GLY A 54 -20.62 12.88 -0.78
CA GLY A 54 -20.45 14.20 -1.42
C GLY A 54 -21.28 14.37 -2.70
N LEU A 55 -21.46 13.31 -3.50
CA LEU A 55 -22.30 13.34 -4.70
C LEU A 55 -23.80 13.32 -4.38
N ALA A 56 -24.19 12.63 -3.31
CA ALA A 56 -25.59 12.56 -2.88
C ALA A 56 -26.09 13.86 -2.23
N HIS A 57 -25.16 14.75 -1.84
CA HIS A 57 -25.46 16.06 -1.28
C HIS A 57 -25.45 17.18 -2.34
N MET A 58 -25.39 16.82 -3.63
CA MET A 58 -25.45 17.73 -4.79
C MET A 58 -26.77 17.59 -5.53
#